data_AF-A0A2G5XL97-F1
#
_entry.id   AF-A0A2G5XL97-F1
#
_cell.length_a   1.000
_cell.length_b   1.000
_cell.length_c   1.000
_cell.angle_alpha   90.00
_cell.angle_beta   90.00
_cell.angle_gamma   90.00
#
_symmetry.space_group_name_H-M   'P 1'
#
loop_
_entity.id
_entity.type
_entity.pdbx_description
1 polymer ?
#
loop_
_entity_poly.entity_id
_entity_poly.type
_entity_poly.pdbx_seq_one_letter_code
_entity_poly.pdbx_strand_id
1 'polypeptide(L)'
;MSSRKFRPHHDYDVPYIPKRKARCYDEKKIIHILADLTMGAPVEITLKDSKEVQYNGYYLQFDRKVRTIHFQPFGDSDVQEIDVEDICTIRYGS
;
A
#
# COMPACT_ATOMS: atom_id res chain seq x y z
N MET A 1 34.81 48.50 -0.49
CA MET A 1 35.43 47.16 -0.39
C MET A 1 34.32 46.14 -0.15
N SER A 2 34.11 45.23 -1.10
CA SER A 2 32.91 44.39 -1.21
C SER A 2 32.97 43.17 -0.26
N SER A 3 31.89 42.94 0.49
CA SER A 3 31.69 41.78 1.36
C SER A 3 31.70 40.50 0.50
N ARG A 4 32.71 39.63 0.69
CA ARG A 4 32.74 38.29 0.09
C ARG A 4 31.64 37.44 0.73
N LYS A 5 30.49 37.34 0.06
CA LYS A 5 29.43 36.38 0.39
C LYS A 5 29.96 34.97 0.15
N PHE A 6 30.14 34.20 1.21
CA PHE A 6 30.39 32.76 1.14
C PHE A 6 29.17 32.12 0.46
N ARG A 7 29.33 31.63 -0.77
CA ARG A 7 28.35 30.78 -1.46
C ARG A 7 28.90 29.35 -1.38
N PRO A 8 28.30 28.43 -0.62
CA PRO A 8 28.65 27.03 -0.76
C PRO A 8 28.21 26.57 -2.15
N HIS A 9 29.11 25.90 -2.85
CA HIS A 9 28.84 25.26 -4.14
C HIS A 9 27.60 24.35 -3.99
N HIS A 10 26.59 24.58 -4.83
CA HIS A 10 25.38 23.75 -4.91
C HIS A 10 25.64 22.48 -5.74
N ASP A 11 26.75 21.80 -5.49
CA ASP A 11 27.06 20.50 -6.07
C ASP A 11 27.03 19.46 -4.94
N TYR A 12 25.91 19.41 -4.22
CA TYR A 12 25.59 18.20 -3.46
C TYR A 12 25.01 17.21 -4.46
N ASP A 13 25.84 16.28 -4.91
CA ASP A 13 25.39 15.00 -5.43
C ASP A 13 24.54 14.34 -4.32
N VAL A 14 23.23 14.59 -4.36
CA VAL A 14 22.30 13.86 -3.51
C VAL A 14 22.45 12.41 -3.95
N PRO A 15 22.93 11.50 -3.07
CA PRO A 15 23.13 10.12 -3.47
C PRO A 15 21.79 9.62 -4.00
N TYR A 16 21.80 9.15 -5.25
CA TYR A 16 20.63 8.55 -5.87
C TYR A 16 20.19 7.40 -4.96
N ILE A 17 19.20 7.64 -4.09
CA ILE A 17 18.58 6.60 -3.29
C ILE A 17 17.70 5.87 -4.30
N PRO A 18 18.06 4.65 -4.73
CA PRO A 18 17.19 3.90 -5.61
C PRO A 18 15.85 3.76 -4.90
N LYS A 19 14.77 4.22 -5.55
CA LYS A 19 13.41 3.97 -5.06
C LYS A 19 13.32 2.48 -4.76
N ARG A 20 13.23 2.12 -3.48
CA ARG A 20 13.20 0.72 -3.06
C ARG A 20 12.08 0.04 -3.87
N LYS A 21 12.41 -1.00 -4.65
CA LYS A 21 11.39 -1.85 -5.28
C LYS A 21 10.40 -2.25 -4.18
N ALA A 22 9.11 -2.00 -4.40
CA ALA A 22 8.09 -2.37 -3.44
C ALA A 22 8.14 -3.89 -3.23
N ARG A 23 8.72 -4.32 -2.11
CA ARG A 23 8.68 -5.71 -1.69
C ARG A 23 7.26 -5.95 -1.18
N CYS A 24 6.63 -7.04 -1.63
CA CYS A 24 5.36 -7.48 -1.08
C CYS A 24 5.52 -7.70 0.44
N TYR A 25 4.44 -7.49 1.17
CA TYR A 25 4.39 -7.80 2.59
C TYR A 25 4.35 -9.31 2.79
N ASP A 26 4.92 -9.76 3.91
CA ASP A 26 4.70 -11.13 4.37
C ASP A 26 3.21 -11.29 4.72
N GLU A 27 2.63 -12.47 4.47
CA GLU A 27 1.22 -12.76 4.78
C GLU A 27 0.87 -12.43 6.23
N LYS A 28 1.77 -12.72 7.18
CA LYS A 28 1.57 -12.42 8.61
C LYS A 28 1.31 -10.92 8.85
N LYS A 29 1.98 -10.06 8.09
CA LYS A 29 1.80 -8.61 8.18
C LYS A 29 0.46 -8.19 7.58
N ILE A 30 0.07 -8.78 6.45
CA ILE A 30 -1.24 -8.52 5.82
C ILE A 30 -2.37 -8.93 6.77
N ILE A 31 -2.28 -10.13 7.37
CA ILE A 31 -3.26 -10.65 8.33
C ILE A 31 -3.38 -9.73 9.56
N HIS A 32 -2.27 -9.22 10.10
CA HIS A 32 -2.32 -8.27 11.22
C HIS A 32 -3.07 -6.99 10.84
N ILE A 33 -2.78 -6.41 9.67
CA ILE A 33 -3.47 -5.21 9.19
C ILE A 33 -4.97 -5.48 9.04
N LEU A 34 -5.35 -6.59 8.40
CA LEU A 34 -6.75 -6.99 8.21
C LEU A 34 -7.49 -7.23 9.53
N ALA A 35 -6.80 -7.75 10.55
CA ALA A 35 -7.38 -8.00 11.86
C ALA A 35 -7.76 -6.70 12.60
N ASP A 36 -7.06 -5.60 12.31
CA ASP A 36 -7.28 -4.29 12.93
C ASP A 36 -8.23 -3.39 12.12
N LEU A 37 -8.55 -3.76 10.88
CA LEU A 37 -9.44 -2.98 10.02
C LEU A 37 -10.91 -3.12 10.44
N THR A 38 -11.59 -1.99 10.51
CA THR A 38 -13.03 -1.92 10.74
C THR A 38 -13.79 -2.05 9.42
N MET A 39 -14.95 -2.71 9.44
CA MET A 39 -15.84 -2.79 8.28
C MET A 39 -16.16 -1.38 7.74
N GLY A 40 -16.11 -1.23 6.42
CA GLY A 40 -16.27 0.04 5.70
C GLY A 40 -15.00 0.90 5.62
N ALA A 41 -13.87 0.45 6.16
CA ALA A 41 -12.62 1.20 6.06
C ALA A 41 -12.15 1.30 4.59
N PRO A 42 -11.77 2.49 4.11
CA PRO A 42 -11.21 2.64 2.77
C PRO A 42 -9.81 2.04 2.72
N VAL A 43 -9.58 1.15 1.76
CA VAL A 43 -8.32 0.45 1.56
C VAL A 43 -7.86 0.50 0.11
N GLU A 44 -6.55 0.47 -0.06
CA GLU A 44 -5.84 0.36 -1.33
C GLU A 44 -5.07 -0.96 -1.32
N ILE A 45 -5.42 -1.85 -2.24
CA ILE A 45 -4.86 -3.19 -2.36
C ILE A 45 -4.04 -3.28 -3.65
N THR A 46 -2.88 -3.89 -3.58
CA THR A 46 -2.07 -4.25 -4.75
C THR A 46 -1.88 -5.74 -4.77
N LEU A 47 -2.17 -6.40 -5.89
CA LEU A 47 -2.03 -7.84 -6.03
C LEU A 47 -0.61 -8.21 -6.50
N LYS A 48 -0.21 -9.46 -6.27
CA LYS A 48 1.09 -10.00 -6.68
C LYS A 48 1.24 -10.08 -8.19
N ASP A 49 0.15 -10.39 -8.89
CA ASP A 49 0.15 -10.54 -10.35
C ASP A 49 0.02 -9.20 -11.08
N SER A 50 -0.63 -8.22 -10.46
CA SER A 50 -0.86 -6.89 -11.01
C SER A 50 -0.22 -5.79 -10.15
N LYS A 51 1.10 -5.87 -9.93
CA LYS A 51 1.86 -4.91 -9.09
C LYS A 51 1.80 -3.44 -9.55
N GLU A 52 1.37 -3.20 -10.77
CA GLU A 52 1.20 -1.87 -11.36
C GLU A 52 -0.20 -1.29 -11.14
N VAL A 53 -1.16 -2.12 -10.71
CA VAL A 53 -2.56 -1.77 -10.52
C VAL A 53 -2.89 -1.68 -9.04
N GLN A 54 -3.54 -0.58 -8.66
CA GLN A 54 -4.04 -0.34 -7.31
C GLN A 54 -5.56 -0.46 -7.31
N TYR A 55 -6.07 -1.36 -6.48
CA TYR A 55 -7.50 -1.58 -6.29
C TYR A 55 -7.94 -0.78 -5.06
N ASN A 56 -8.77 0.23 -5.29
CA ASN A 56 -9.29 1.10 -4.24
C ASN A 56 -10.74 0.74 -3.94
N GLY A 57 -11.07 0.62 -2.66
CA GLY A 57 -12.39 0.16 -2.24
C GLY A 57 -12.58 0.18 -0.74
N TYR A 58 -13.67 -0.42 -0.29
CA TYR A 58 -14.02 -0.58 1.10
C TYR A 58 -13.73 -2.01 1.55
N TYR A 59 -13.02 -2.15 2.65
CA TYR A 59 -12.89 -3.42 3.35
C TYR A 59 -14.22 -3.77 4.03
N LEU A 60 -14.72 -4.98 3.83
CA LEU A 60 -15.96 -5.44 4.45
C LEU A 60 -15.68 -6.43 5.58
N GLN A 61 -14.95 -7.50 5.27
CA GLN A 61 -14.72 -8.59 6.20
C GLN A 61 -13.46 -9.38 5.83
N PHE A 62 -12.85 -10.02 6.83
CA PHE A 62 -11.78 -10.99 6.66
C PHE A 62 -12.21 -12.34 7.22
N ASP A 63 -12.29 -13.37 6.37
CA ASP A 63 -12.50 -14.75 6.82
C ASP A 63 -11.15 -15.39 7.17
N ARG A 64 -10.93 -15.63 8.46
CA ARG A 64 -9.70 -16.24 8.98
C ARG A 64 -9.55 -17.71 8.62
N LYS A 65 -10.63 -18.43 8.33
CA LYS A 65 -10.59 -19.87 8.01
C LYS A 65 -10.10 -20.08 6.60
N VAL A 66 -10.68 -19.35 5.66
CA VAL A 66 -10.37 -19.45 4.23
C VAL A 66 -9.21 -18.53 3.85
N ARG A 67 -8.91 -17.52 4.68
CA ARG A 67 -7.93 -16.46 4.42
C ARG A 67 -8.30 -15.60 3.21
N THR A 68 -9.58 -15.30 3.09
CA THR A 68 -10.15 -14.42 2.07
C THR A 68 -10.58 -13.10 2.67
N ILE A 69 -10.42 -12.02 1.91
CA ILE A 69 -11.02 -10.72 2.24
C ILE A 69 -12.22 -10.46 1.35
N HIS A 70 -13.26 -9.88 1.92
CA HIS A 70 -14.39 -9.32 1.20
C HIS A 70 -14.13 -7.83 1.01
N PHE A 71 -14.10 -7.41 -0.25
CA PHE A 71 -13.70 -6.08 -0.67
C PHE A 71 -14.73 -5.55 -1.67
N GLN A 72 -15.16 -4.31 -1.50
CA GLN A 72 -16.05 -3.64 -2.45
C GLN A 72 -15.29 -2.51 -3.16
N PRO A 73 -15.04 -2.61 -4.48
CA PRO A 73 -14.40 -1.55 -5.25
C PRO A 73 -15.20 -0.23 -5.22
N PHE A 74 -14.50 0.91 -5.32
CA PHE A 74 -15.19 2.19 -5.44
C PHE A 74 -15.96 2.30 -6.76
N GLY A 75 -17.21 2.74 -6.67
CA GLY A 75 -18.09 2.89 -7.83
C GLY A 75 -18.73 1.59 -8.31
N ASP A 76 -18.48 0.47 -7.62
CA ASP A 76 -19.07 -0.82 -7.89
C ASP A 76 -19.91 -1.28 -6.67
N SER A 77 -21.04 -1.93 -6.93
CA SER A 77 -21.86 -2.56 -5.90
C SER A 77 -21.41 -3.98 -5.57
N ASP A 78 -20.65 -4.59 -6.47
CA ASP A 78 -20.33 -5.99 -6.38
C ASP A 78 -19.19 -6.24 -5.39
N VAL A 79 -19.39 -7.22 -4.51
CA VAL A 79 -18.39 -7.65 -3.54
C VAL A 79 -17.45 -8.64 -4.21
N GLN A 80 -16.16 -8.38 -4.10
CA GLN A 80 -15.09 -9.24 -4.57
C GLN A 80 -14.45 -9.97 -3.40
N GLU A 81 -14.13 -11.24 -3.61
CA GLU A 81 -13.36 -12.07 -2.69
C GLU A 81 -11.91 -12.14 -3.20
N ILE A 82 -10.96 -11.79 -2.34
CA ILE A 82 -9.53 -11.80 -2.69
C ILE A 82 -8.81 -12.67 -1.67
N ASP A 83 -8.03 -13.64 -2.15
CA ASP A 83 -7.18 -14.45 -1.30
C ASP A 83 -6.02 -13.63 -0.73
N VAL A 84 -5.76 -13.77 0.57
CA VAL A 84 -4.66 -13.05 1.24
C VAL A 84 -3.31 -13.40 0.63
N GLU A 85 -3.16 -14.61 0.08
CA GLU A 85 -1.94 -15.02 -0.63
C GLU A 85 -1.71 -14.24 -1.92
N ASP A 86 -2.74 -13.68 -2.55
CA ASP A 86 -2.60 -12.90 -3.79
C ASP A 86 -2.29 -11.43 -3.52
N ILE A 87 -2.48 -10.97 -2.28
CA ILE A 87 -2.20 -9.59 -1.88
C ILE A 87 -0.69 -9.38 -1.77
N CYS A 88 -0.18 -8.38 -2.50
CA CYS A 88 1.20 -7.92 -2.36
C CYS A 88 1.31 -6.84 -1.27
N THR A 89 0.44 -5.83 -1.30
CA THR A 89 0.40 -4.78 -0.27
C THR A 89 -1.02 -4.32 0.00
N ILE A 90 -1.26 -3.88 1.23
CA ILE A 90 -2.51 -3.22 1.64
C ILE A 90 -2.16 -1.92 2.37
N ARG A 91 -2.84 -0.84 1.99
CA ARG A 91 -2.77 0.46 2.67
C ARG A 91 -4.18 0.87 3.08
N TYR A 92 -4.27 1.61 4.18
CA TYR A 92 -5.53 2.13 4.69
C TYR A 92 -5.30 3.58 5.12
N GLY A 93 -6.27 4.44 4.82
CA GLY A 93 -6.26 5.84 5.26
C GLY A 93 -6.90 5.95 6.64
N SER A 94 -6.22 6.61 7.57
CA SER A 94 -6.80 7.01 8.87
C SER A 94 -7.62 8.29 8.74
#